data_AF-A0A8J7J8B3-F1
#
_entry.id   AF-A0A8J7J8B3-F1
#
_cell.length_a   1.000
_cell.length_b   1.000
_cell.length_c   1.000
_cell.angle_alpha   90.00
_cell.angle_beta   90.00
_cell.angle_gamma   90.00
#
_symmetry.space_group_name_H-M   'P 1'
#
loop_
_entity.id
_entity.type
_entity.pdbx_description
1 polymer ?
#
loop_
_entity_poly.entity_id
_entity_poly.type
_entity_poly.pdbx_seq_one_letter_code
_entity_poly.pdbx_strand_id
1 'polypeptide(L)'
;MTEHSSQITFVRPGGVATQAFADGAATMRICLGYLHDPDDGVLAEMKAKHDPVPWQSAQVRDDAIMAVETRADLNHDTRARLLEWIAATPYFEDT
;
A
#
# COMPACT_ATOMS: atom_id res chain seq x y z
N MET A 1 -3.38 28.49 21.34
CA MET A 1 -2.41 27.37 21.31
C MET A 1 -3.17 26.15 20.87
N THR A 2 -3.04 25.74 19.60
CA THR A 2 -3.51 24.43 19.17
C THR A 2 -2.56 23.40 19.75
N GLU A 3 -3.05 22.61 20.71
CA GLU A 3 -2.33 21.44 21.18
C GLU A 3 -2.09 20.54 19.96
N HIS A 4 -0.84 20.46 19.50
CA HIS A 4 -0.44 19.44 18.55
C HIS A 4 -0.44 18.11 19.29
N SER A 5 -1.62 17.50 19.39
CA SER A 5 -1.80 16.11 19.80
C SER A 5 -0.94 15.26 18.87
N SER A 6 0.16 14.70 19.39
CA SER A 6 1.00 13.77 18.64
C SER A 6 0.20 12.50 18.34
N GLN A 7 -0.29 12.36 17.11
CA GLN A 7 -0.99 11.16 16.67
C GLN A 7 0.05 10.07 16.36
N ILE A 8 0.05 8.99 17.15
CA ILE A 8 0.88 7.82 16.89
C ILE A 8 0.16 6.94 15.87
N THR A 9 0.77 6.74 14.70
CA THR A 9 0.25 5.86 13.64
C THR A 9 1.07 4.58 13.62
N PHE A 10 0.42 3.43 13.81
CA PHE A 10 1.07 2.12 13.73
C PHE A 10 1.06 1.63 12.27
N VAL A 11 2.26 1.43 11.72
CA VAL A 11 2.45 0.84 10.39
C VAL A 11 2.60 -0.67 10.57
N ARG A 12 1.74 -1.44 9.89
CA ARG A 12 1.80 -2.91 9.90
C ARG A 12 2.80 -3.41 8.86
N PRO A 13 3.32 -4.64 9.04
CA PRO A 13 3.94 -5.38 7.95
C PRO A 13 3.00 -5.38 6.73
N GLY A 14 3.54 -5.11 5.56
CA GLY A 14 2.75 -4.83 4.36
C GLY A 14 2.45 -3.35 4.06
N GLY A 15 3.03 -2.42 4.83
CA GLY A 15 3.03 -0.99 4.47
C GLY A 15 1.66 -0.34 4.58
N VAL A 16 0.80 -0.86 5.46
CA VAL A 16 -0.53 -0.34 5.73
C VAL A 16 -0.57 0.33 7.10
N ALA A 17 -1.30 1.43 7.19
CA ALA A 17 -1.54 2.15 8.43
C ALA A 17 -3.04 2.35 8.64
N THR A 18 -3.48 2.25 9.90
CA THR A 18 -4.82 2.64 10.29
C THR A 18 -4.79 4.04 10.89
N GLN A 19 -5.43 4.99 10.21
CA GLN A 19 -5.53 6.37 10.66
C GLN A 19 -6.91 6.63 11.25
N ALA A 20 -6.94 7.31 12.40
CA ALA A 20 -8.17 7.78 13.02
C ALA A 20 -8.59 9.12 12.42
N PHE A 21 -9.88 9.24 12.12
CA PHE A 21 -10.60 10.41 11.63
C PHE A 21 -11.68 10.82 12.63
N ALA A 22 -12.34 11.96 12.39
CA ALA A 22 -13.38 12.47 13.28
C ALA A 22 -14.62 11.54 13.37
N ASP A 23 -14.86 10.76 12.32
CA ASP A 23 -16.02 9.89 12.10
C ASP A 23 -15.69 8.38 12.17
N GLY A 24 -14.42 8.01 12.40
CA GLY A 24 -14.03 6.61 12.47
C GLY A 24 -12.53 6.39 12.28
N ALA A 25 -12.16 5.22 11.76
CA ALA A 25 -10.78 4.93 11.39
C ALA A 25 -10.76 4.17 10.06
N ALA A 26 -9.79 4.49 9.20
CA ALA A 26 -9.61 3.83 7.91
C ALA A 26 -8.21 3.23 7.80
N THR A 27 -8.13 2.10 7.12
CA THR A 27 -6.85 1.43 6.82
C THR A 27 -6.46 1.73 5.39
N MET A 28 -5.25 2.26 5.22
CA MET A 28 -4.74 2.70 3.93
C MET A 28 -3.30 2.24 3.73
N ARG A 29 -2.94 2.00 2.47
CA ARG A 29 -1.58 1.69 2.04
C ARG A 29 -0.77 2.97 1.96
N ILE A 30 0.27 3.06 2.78
CA ILE A 30 1.12 4.25 2.87
C ILE A 30 2.48 4.06 2.18
N CYS A 31 2.82 2.81 1.84
CA CYS A 31 4.02 2.48 1.08
C CYS A 31 3.89 1.10 0.44
N LEU A 32 4.91 0.73 -0.35
CA LEU A 32 5.11 -0.64 -0.80
C LEU A 32 5.33 -1.55 0.39
N GLY A 33 4.31 -2.33 0.73
CA GLY A 33 4.43 -3.42 1.67
C GLY A 33 5.44 -4.45 1.20
N TYR A 34 6.63 -4.41 1.79
CA TYR A 34 7.77 -5.31 1.66
C TYR A 34 7.72 -6.28 0.47
N LEU A 35 7.91 -5.74 -0.74
CA LEU A 35 8.06 -6.48 -2.00
C LEU A 35 9.20 -7.55 -2.00
N HIS A 36 9.94 -7.73 -0.91
CA HIS A 36 11.06 -8.67 -0.83
C HIS A 36 10.67 -10.04 -0.26
N ASP A 37 9.64 -10.11 0.59
CA ASP A 37 9.20 -11.36 1.18
C ASP A 37 8.02 -11.92 0.38
N PRO A 38 8.12 -13.12 -0.23
CA PRO A 38 7.02 -13.74 -0.95
C PRO A 38 5.80 -14.04 -0.08
N ASP A 39 5.95 -14.03 1.25
CA ASP A 39 4.96 -14.39 2.26
C ASP A 39 4.36 -13.18 3.00
N ASP A 40 4.78 -11.94 2.66
CA ASP A 40 4.18 -10.71 3.21
C ASP A 40 3.96 -9.61 2.13
N GLY A 41 3.22 -8.57 2.50
CA GLY A 41 2.99 -7.37 1.70
C GLY A 41 2.19 -7.56 0.42
N VAL A 42 2.40 -6.65 -0.55
CA VAL A 42 1.56 -6.56 -1.76
C VAL A 42 1.62 -7.84 -2.58
N LEU A 43 2.79 -8.49 -2.63
CA LEU A 43 2.97 -9.74 -3.35
C LEU A 43 2.19 -10.90 -2.71
N ALA A 44 2.20 -10.99 -1.38
CA ALA A 44 1.42 -11.98 -0.65
C ALA A 44 -0.08 -11.75 -0.81
N GLU A 45 -0.54 -10.51 -0.71
CA GLU A 45 -1.96 -10.16 -0.91
C GLU A 45 -2.46 -10.51 -2.30
N MET A 46 -1.68 -10.17 -3.34
CA MET A 46 -1.99 -10.53 -4.72
C MET A 46 -2.06 -12.06 -4.90
N LYS A 47 -1.13 -12.82 -4.30
CA LYS A 47 -1.14 -14.29 -4.35
C LYS A 47 -2.34 -14.88 -3.60
N ALA A 48 -2.69 -14.32 -2.45
CA ALA A 48 -3.81 -14.74 -1.62
C ALA A 48 -5.17 -14.28 -2.16
N LYS A 49 -5.19 -13.40 -3.18
CA LYS A 49 -6.39 -12.78 -3.76
C LYS A 49 -7.25 -12.07 -2.71
N HIS A 50 -6.61 -11.40 -1.76
CA HIS A 50 -7.30 -10.57 -0.78
C HIS A 50 -7.91 -9.33 -1.44
N ASP A 51 -8.93 -8.76 -0.79
CA ASP A 51 -9.43 -7.45 -1.17
C ASP A 51 -8.31 -6.42 -1.00
N PRO A 52 -7.99 -5.64 -2.05
CA PRO A 52 -6.86 -4.73 -2.01
C PRO A 52 -7.14 -3.56 -1.06
N VAL A 53 -6.19 -3.31 -0.15
CA VAL A 53 -6.27 -2.12 0.74
C VAL A 53 -6.02 -0.86 -0.09
N PRO A 54 -6.90 0.16 -0.02
CA PRO A 54 -6.78 1.36 -0.83
C PRO A 54 -5.49 2.12 -0.55
N TRP A 55 -4.97 2.79 -1.57
CA TRP A 55 -3.79 3.65 -1.47
C TRP A 55 -4.10 4.94 -0.73
N GLN A 56 -3.20 5.39 0.15
CA GLN A 56 -3.37 6.64 0.87
C GLN A 56 -3.53 7.83 -0.08
N SER A 57 -2.80 7.84 -1.19
CA SER A 57 -2.87 8.87 -2.22
C SER A 57 -2.35 8.37 -3.56
N ALA A 58 -2.62 9.14 -4.62
CA ALA A 58 -2.05 8.92 -5.95
C ALA A 58 -0.51 8.86 -5.93
N GLN A 59 0.12 9.78 -5.20
CA GLN A 59 1.58 9.83 -5.09
C GLN A 59 2.16 8.53 -4.52
N VAL A 60 1.55 7.98 -3.47
CA VAL A 60 2.03 6.72 -2.86
C VAL A 60 1.93 5.56 -3.84
N ARG A 61 0.88 5.53 -4.67
CA ARG A 61 0.73 4.51 -5.71
C ARG A 61 1.75 4.66 -6.84
N ASP A 62 2.00 5.89 -7.27
CA ASP A 62 2.95 6.16 -8.36
C ASP A 62 4.39 5.82 -7.92
N ASP A 63 4.75 6.15 -6.68
CA ASP A 63 6.02 5.73 -6.08
C ASP A 63 6.12 4.20 -6.01
N ALA A 64 4.99 3.53 -5.74
CA ALA A 64 4.92 2.08 -5.71
C ALA A 64 5.16 1.45 -7.09
N ILE A 65 4.55 2.00 -8.13
CA ILE A 65 4.76 1.59 -9.53
C ILE A 65 6.24 1.73 -9.89
N MET A 66 6.83 2.90 -9.64
CA MET A 66 8.22 3.19 -9.98
C MET A 66 9.21 2.23 -9.28
N ALA A 67 8.98 1.86 -8.02
CA ALA A 67 9.87 0.92 -7.34
C ALA A 67 9.72 -0.52 -7.86
N VAL A 68 8.52 -0.92 -8.32
CA VAL A 68 8.31 -2.22 -9.00
C VAL A 68 8.97 -2.22 -10.36
N GLU A 69 8.89 -1.14 -11.13
CA GLU A 69 9.50 -1.03 -12.46
C GLU A 69 11.03 -1.06 -12.42
N THR A 70 11.64 -0.46 -11.41
CA THR A 70 13.10 -0.34 -11.29
C THR A 70 13.79 -1.55 -10.64
N ARG A 71 13.02 -2.51 -10.10
CA ARG A 71 13.57 -3.72 -9.47
C ARG A 71 14.18 -4.69 -10.47
N ALA A 72 15.32 -5.28 -10.16
CA ALA A 72 15.97 -6.28 -11.02
C ALA A 72 15.67 -7.74 -10.62
N ASP A 73 15.22 -7.97 -9.38
CA ASP A 73 14.97 -9.28 -8.78
C ASP A 73 13.61 -9.89 -9.18
N LEU A 74 12.70 -9.10 -9.75
CA LEU A 74 11.39 -9.55 -10.23
C LEU A 74 11.47 -10.06 -11.67
N ASN A 75 11.00 -11.29 -11.89
CA ASN A 75 10.75 -11.80 -13.23
C ASN A 75 9.64 -10.99 -13.93
N HIS A 76 9.58 -11.09 -15.25
CA HIS A 76 8.68 -10.29 -16.08
C HIS A 76 7.19 -10.49 -15.73
N ASP A 77 6.77 -11.74 -15.55
CA ASP A 77 5.36 -12.07 -15.29
C ASP A 77 4.88 -11.56 -13.93
N THR A 78 5.68 -11.77 -12.88
CA THR A 78 5.39 -11.27 -11.53
C THR A 78 5.34 -9.74 -11.52
N ARG A 79 6.25 -9.08 -12.24
CA ARG A 79 6.24 -7.62 -12.37
C ARG A 79 4.97 -7.12 -13.05
N ALA A 80 4.61 -7.70 -14.19
CA ALA A 80 3.42 -7.31 -14.93
C ALA A 80 2.14 -7.44 -14.06
N ARG A 81 2.01 -8.56 -13.36
CA ARG A 81 0.87 -8.81 -12.46
C ARG A 81 0.84 -7.88 -11.26
N LEU A 82 1.99 -7.57 -10.67
CA LEU A 82 2.08 -6.58 -9.58
C LEU A 82 1.66 -5.20 -10.05
N LEU A 83 2.14 -4.75 -11.22
CA LEU A 83 1.79 -3.44 -11.77
C LEU A 83 0.29 -3.33 -12.07
N GLU A 84 -0.30 -4.38 -12.66
CA GLU A 84 -1.74 -4.45 -12.89
C GLU A 84 -2.53 -4.37 -11.58
N TRP A 85 -2.12 -5.14 -10.56
CA TRP A 85 -2.76 -5.14 -9.25
C TRP A 85 -2.68 -3.77 -8.55
N ILE A 86 -1.50 -3.16 -8.57
CA ILE A 86 -1.25 -1.83 -7.98
C ILE A 86 -2.13 -0.78 -8.65
N ALA A 87 -2.19 -0.78 -9.99
CA ALA A 87 -2.97 0.19 -10.77
C ALA A 87 -4.48 0.02 -10.60
N ALA A 88 -4.97 -1.23 -10.43
CA ALA A 88 -6.38 -1.53 -10.23
C ALA A 88 -6.88 -1.21 -8.80
N THR A 89 -5.98 -1.06 -7.84
CA THR A 89 -6.33 -0.74 -6.44
C THR A 89 -6.73 0.74 -6.32
N PRO A 90 -7.90 1.06 -5.74
CA PRO A 90 -8.39 2.43 -5.62
C PRO A 90 -7.59 3.25 -4.60
N TYR A 91 -7.80 4.56 -4.61
CA TYR A 91 -7.32 5.46 -3.56
C TYR A 91 -8.33 5.56 -2.43
N PHE A 92 -7.86 5.88 -1.23
CA PHE A 92 -8.71 6.16 -0.08
C PHE A 92 -9.59 7.40 -0.32
N GLU A 93 -9.08 8.40 -1.04
CA GLU A 93 -9.86 9.61 -1.35
C GLU A 93 -11.01 9.35 -2.34
N ASP A 94 -11.03 8.19 -3.00
CA ASP A 94 -12.09 7.77 -3.93
C ASP A 94 -13.19 6.92 -3.26
N THR A 95 -13.05 6.58 -1.96
CA THR A 95 -14.00 5.73 -1.20
C THR A 95 -14.88 6.54 -0.25
#